data_AF-A0A7S4F0Y1-F1
#
_entry.id   AF-A0A7S4F0Y1-F1
#
_cell.length_a   1.000
_cell.length_b   1.000
_cell.length_c   1.000
_cell.angle_alpha   90.00
_cell.angle_beta   90.00
_cell.angle_gamma   90.00
#
_symmetry.space_group_name_H-M   'P 1'
#
loop_
_entity.id
_entity.type
_entity.pdbx_description
1 polymer ?
#
loop_
_entity_poly.entity_id
_entity_poly.type
_entity_poly.pdbx_seq_one_letter_code
_entity_poly.pdbx_strand_id
1 'polypeptide(L)'
;MPSSAGTCREVGHTLLALQNLAKREPEAYEDEVIQRLRHFQALAALLGANTKADNKQFLALLSFASHIAGCYPVVASEVPQTVGDLLENHHDVLEPTLRRSLLQALILMRNRGMVPPLQLLQRCFRLLSCHDKAFRTRLYTYIVSDIKAVNVRQRDQQLNRVLQNVVIGMLEGQSAIAAQYSLRAMVELYRRGVWRDAKTVNVVAGALSCAHAKLRVAALHFLLGAHDEAVADDDEDEAGERAEALRSSLGKDGAQTQRSCKKKQRKLKRAVKSSNKKSSAEKQAAASFAAIHLLHDPHAIAEKLFVEARKSSERFEIRLMMINLASRLIGAHRLQLPNFYPFLQRYLQPHQREITLLLAYLVQACHELVPPEMLQPVLQALVNHFVSDKSRPEMVAIGLNTAREICNRVPLAMDATLLSDLIEYRNDRDRAVVAAARSLLQLFRQRLPALLPKKYRGKGCDLEAAPVQYGALQVSTSVPGVELLAAQEARLAARGKLLPRDDDKEWEQGIGDSDGDSDGDSDDEFATGAEGGDLAAGEGEVDGE
;
A
#
# COMPACT_ATOMS: atom_id res chain seq x y z
N MET A 1 -69.38 -26.38 -28.24
CA MET A 1 -69.17 -25.44 -29.36
C MET A 1 -69.62 -24.08 -28.87
N PRO A 2 -68.75 -23.06 -28.79
CA PRO A 2 -67.78 -22.73 -29.81
C PRO A 2 -66.33 -23.01 -29.41
N SER A 3 -65.55 -23.29 -30.45
CA SER A 3 -64.11 -23.53 -30.47
C SER A 3 -63.38 -22.22 -30.22
N SER A 4 -62.63 -22.09 -29.13
CA SER A 4 -61.64 -21.03 -28.96
C SER A 4 -60.40 -21.42 -29.75
N ALA A 5 -60.33 -20.91 -30.98
CA ALA A 5 -59.20 -21.04 -31.86
C ALA A 5 -57.90 -20.69 -31.12
N GLY A 6 -57.03 -21.68 -30.98
CA GLY A 6 -55.63 -21.46 -30.65
C GLY A 6 -55.01 -20.63 -31.76
N THR A 7 -54.74 -19.36 -31.48
CA THR A 7 -53.79 -18.58 -32.25
C THR A 7 -52.41 -19.14 -31.97
N CYS A 8 -51.95 -20.08 -32.81
CA CYS A 8 -50.52 -20.27 -33.05
C CYS A 8 -49.95 -18.93 -33.51
N ARG A 9 -49.42 -18.14 -32.57
CA ARG A 9 -48.58 -17.00 -32.90
C ARG A 9 -47.20 -17.54 -33.24
N GLU A 10 -47.02 -17.99 -34.49
CA GLU A 10 -45.70 -18.05 -35.10
C GLU A 10 -45.24 -16.61 -35.42
N VAL A 11 -45.00 -15.82 -34.38
CA VAL A 11 -44.22 -14.60 -34.52
C VAL A 11 -42.80 -15.02 -34.17
N GLY A 12 -41.95 -15.11 -35.19
CA GLY A 12 -40.51 -15.23 -34.99
C GLY A 12 -39.99 -13.98 -34.29
N HIS A 13 -40.22 -13.87 -32.99
CA HIS A 13 -39.81 -12.75 -32.18
C HIS A 13 -38.29 -12.65 -32.25
N THR A 14 -37.78 -11.46 -32.59
CA THR A 14 -36.36 -11.16 -32.42
C THR A 14 -35.95 -11.52 -30.99
N LEU A 15 -34.77 -12.10 -30.78
CA LEU A 15 -34.33 -12.59 -29.46
C LEU A 15 -34.53 -11.55 -28.34
N LEU A 16 -34.35 -10.26 -28.65
CA LEU A 16 -34.57 -9.16 -27.70
C LEU A 16 -36.05 -8.93 -27.34
N ALA A 17 -36.96 -9.09 -28.30
CA ALA A 17 -38.40 -9.00 -28.07
C ALA A 17 -38.88 -10.17 -27.20
N LEU A 18 -38.42 -11.39 -27.52
CA LEU A 18 -38.71 -12.58 -26.72
C LEU A 18 -38.16 -12.45 -25.30
N GLN A 19 -36.94 -11.90 -25.14
CA GLN A 19 -36.36 -11.64 -23.82
C GLN A 19 -37.23 -10.71 -22.97
N ASN A 20 -37.83 -9.68 -23.55
CA ASN A 20 -38.67 -8.75 -22.81
C ASN A 20 -40.03 -9.37 -22.45
N LEU A 21 -40.61 -10.16 -23.35
CA LEU A 21 -41.87 -10.86 -23.14
C LEU A 21 -41.73 -11.96 -22.07
N ALA A 22 -40.72 -12.80 -22.19
CA ALA A 22 -40.43 -13.88 -21.23
C ALA A 22 -40.10 -13.37 -19.81
N LYS A 23 -39.60 -12.12 -19.68
CA LYS A 23 -39.40 -11.49 -18.37
C LYS A 23 -40.68 -10.95 -17.75
N ARG A 24 -41.68 -10.60 -18.57
CA ARG A 24 -42.96 -10.06 -18.10
C ARG A 24 -43.94 -11.17 -17.76
N GLU A 25 -44.00 -12.21 -18.59
CA GLU A 25 -44.90 -13.35 -18.42
C GLU A 25 -44.09 -14.66 -18.55
N PRO A 26 -43.46 -15.13 -17.46
CA PRO A 26 -42.60 -16.30 -17.51
C PRO A 26 -43.33 -17.58 -17.93
N GLU A 27 -44.55 -17.80 -17.45
CA GLU A 27 -45.32 -19.03 -17.70
C GLU A 27 -45.79 -19.15 -19.16
N ALA A 28 -46.09 -18.03 -19.83
CA ALA A 28 -46.64 -18.05 -21.18
C ALA A 28 -45.62 -18.37 -22.27
N TYR A 29 -44.33 -18.09 -22.01
CA TYR A 29 -43.24 -18.21 -22.98
C TYR A 29 -42.24 -19.33 -22.66
N GLU A 30 -42.59 -20.25 -21.75
CA GLU A 30 -41.69 -21.32 -21.30
C GLU A 30 -41.23 -22.23 -22.44
N ASP A 31 -42.16 -22.69 -23.31
CA ASP A 31 -41.84 -23.57 -24.44
C ASP A 31 -40.89 -22.92 -25.45
N GLU A 32 -41.10 -21.64 -25.76
CA GLU A 32 -40.22 -20.88 -26.65
C GLU A 32 -38.82 -20.71 -26.05
N VAL A 33 -38.73 -20.45 -24.74
CA VAL A 33 -37.45 -20.37 -24.01
C VAL A 33 -36.72 -21.71 -24.02
N ILE A 34 -37.42 -22.82 -23.75
CA ILE A 34 -36.85 -24.18 -23.82
C ILE A 34 -36.27 -24.45 -25.22
N GLN A 35 -37.01 -24.12 -26.28
CA GLN A 35 -36.55 -24.32 -27.65
C GLN A 35 -35.25 -23.54 -27.94
N ARG A 36 -35.17 -22.29 -27.47
CA ARG A 36 -33.95 -21.46 -27.64
C ARG A 36 -32.78 -21.94 -26.78
N LEU A 37 -33.04 -22.47 -25.59
CA LEU A 37 -32.00 -23.05 -24.73
C LEU A 37 -31.46 -24.36 -25.31
N ARG A 38 -32.31 -25.23 -25.88
CA ARG A 38 -31.85 -26.41 -26.64
C ARG A 38 -30.99 -26.04 -27.84
N HIS A 39 -31.38 -25.00 -28.58
CA HIS A 39 -30.57 -24.48 -29.68
C HIS A 39 -29.22 -23.95 -29.20
N PHE A 40 -29.19 -23.22 -28.07
CA PHE A 40 -27.97 -22.79 -27.42
C PHE A 40 -27.06 -23.97 -27.04
N GLN A 41 -27.61 -25.03 -26.42
CA GLN A 41 -26.85 -26.23 -26.05
C GLN A 41 -26.25 -26.95 -27.26
N ALA A 42 -27.03 -27.08 -28.35
CA ALA A 42 -26.53 -27.68 -29.59
C ALA A 42 -25.37 -26.88 -30.19
N LEU A 43 -25.47 -25.54 -30.21
CA LEU A 43 -24.39 -24.68 -30.68
C LEU A 43 -23.18 -24.66 -29.73
N ALA A 44 -23.40 -24.77 -28.42
CA ALA A 44 -22.31 -24.88 -27.44
C ALA A 44 -21.51 -26.19 -27.64
N ALA A 45 -22.19 -27.30 -27.89
CA ALA A 45 -21.56 -28.58 -28.20
C ALA A 45 -20.77 -28.53 -29.52
N LEU A 46 -21.34 -27.91 -30.56
CA LEU A 46 -20.66 -27.69 -31.83
C LEU A 46 -19.40 -26.82 -31.67
N LEU A 47 -19.47 -25.78 -30.85
CA LEU A 47 -18.34 -24.90 -30.57
C LEU A 47 -17.23 -25.61 -29.79
N GLY A 48 -17.59 -26.52 -28.88
CA GLY A 48 -16.62 -27.40 -28.20
C GLY A 48 -15.88 -28.34 -29.17
N ALA A 49 -16.55 -28.79 -30.23
CA ALA A 49 -15.94 -29.62 -31.27
C ALA A 49 -15.17 -28.81 -32.33
N ASN A 50 -15.64 -27.61 -32.69
CA ASN A 50 -15.02 -26.74 -33.68
C ASN A 50 -15.06 -25.27 -33.26
N THR A 51 -13.92 -24.77 -32.79
CA THR A 51 -13.76 -23.44 -32.21
C THR A 51 -13.60 -22.30 -33.23
N LYS A 52 -13.53 -22.60 -34.54
CA LYS A 52 -13.21 -21.62 -35.61
C LYS A 52 -14.42 -21.07 -36.38
N ALA A 53 -15.64 -21.49 -36.06
CA ALA A 53 -16.85 -21.09 -36.79
C ALA A 53 -17.29 -19.64 -36.48
N ASP A 54 -18.17 -19.06 -37.33
CA ASP A 54 -18.78 -17.75 -37.06
C ASP A 54 -19.69 -17.82 -35.83
N ASN A 55 -19.29 -17.13 -34.76
CA ASN A 55 -19.90 -17.24 -33.43
C ASN A 55 -21.03 -16.23 -33.18
N LYS A 56 -21.45 -15.42 -34.17
CA LYS A 56 -22.46 -14.37 -33.97
C LYS A 56 -23.80 -14.90 -33.44
N GLN A 57 -24.28 -16.02 -33.99
CA GLN A 57 -25.54 -16.62 -33.56
C GLN A 57 -25.44 -17.15 -32.14
N PHE A 58 -24.32 -17.81 -31.81
CA PHE A 58 -24.04 -18.28 -30.46
C PHE A 58 -23.97 -17.12 -29.46
N LEU A 59 -23.30 -16.01 -29.80
CA LEU A 59 -23.22 -14.82 -28.95
C LEU A 59 -24.58 -14.20 -28.65
N ALA A 60 -25.46 -14.14 -29.66
CA ALA A 60 -26.83 -13.64 -29.48
C ALA A 60 -27.64 -14.54 -28.53
N LEU A 61 -27.50 -15.86 -28.68
CA LEU A 61 -28.17 -16.83 -27.81
C LEU A 61 -27.57 -16.89 -26.40
N LEU A 62 -26.25 -16.72 -26.25
CA LEU A 62 -25.58 -16.62 -24.97
C LEU A 62 -26.07 -15.38 -24.19
N SER A 63 -26.19 -14.24 -24.88
CA SER A 63 -26.75 -13.01 -24.30
C SER A 63 -28.19 -13.25 -23.85
N PHE A 64 -29.04 -13.81 -24.72
CA PHE A 64 -30.42 -14.17 -24.41
C PHE A 64 -30.53 -15.11 -23.19
N ALA A 65 -29.78 -16.22 -23.21
CA ALA A 65 -29.78 -17.22 -22.14
C ALA A 65 -29.35 -16.61 -20.81
N SER A 66 -28.25 -15.86 -20.77
CA SER A 66 -27.76 -15.23 -19.54
C SER A 66 -28.75 -14.21 -18.95
N HIS A 67 -29.50 -13.50 -19.79
CA HIS A 67 -30.52 -12.52 -19.39
C HIS A 67 -31.84 -13.14 -18.97
N ILE A 68 -32.12 -14.39 -19.32
CA ILE A 68 -33.38 -15.10 -18.97
C ILE A 68 -33.16 -16.12 -17.86
N ALA A 69 -31.93 -16.61 -17.66
CA ALA A 69 -31.62 -17.68 -16.72
C ALA A 69 -32.14 -17.41 -15.29
N GLY A 70 -32.15 -16.16 -14.83
CA GLY A 70 -32.69 -15.79 -13.51
C GLY A 70 -34.22 -15.87 -13.38
N CYS A 71 -34.96 -15.82 -14.49
CA CYS A 71 -36.42 -15.96 -14.50
C CYS A 71 -36.86 -17.42 -14.58
N TYR A 72 -36.00 -18.31 -15.10
CA TYR A 72 -36.27 -19.74 -15.27
C TYR A 72 -35.18 -20.59 -14.62
N PRO A 73 -35.09 -20.62 -13.27
CA PRO A 73 -33.99 -21.26 -12.56
C PRO A 73 -33.94 -22.78 -12.79
N VAL A 74 -35.08 -23.43 -13.01
CA VAL A 74 -35.16 -24.88 -13.25
C VAL A 74 -34.65 -25.24 -14.65
N VAL A 75 -35.21 -24.59 -15.67
CA VAL A 75 -34.91 -24.86 -17.08
C VAL A 75 -33.47 -24.43 -17.44
N ALA A 76 -32.99 -23.32 -16.89
CA ALA A 76 -31.68 -22.78 -17.20
C ALA A 76 -30.56 -23.26 -16.25
N SER A 77 -30.80 -24.31 -15.46
CA SER A 77 -29.84 -24.84 -14.47
C SER A 77 -28.52 -25.34 -15.08
N GLU A 78 -28.57 -25.88 -16.30
CA GLU A 78 -27.39 -26.40 -17.00
C GLU A 78 -26.53 -25.31 -17.66
N VAL A 79 -27.14 -24.16 -17.97
CA VAL A 79 -26.49 -23.08 -18.74
C VAL A 79 -25.18 -22.59 -18.09
N PRO A 80 -25.13 -22.31 -16.77
CA PRO A 80 -23.88 -21.86 -16.14
C PRO A 80 -22.76 -22.91 -16.16
N GLN A 81 -23.11 -24.20 -16.10
CA GLN A 81 -22.12 -25.28 -16.20
C GLN A 81 -21.57 -25.37 -17.62
N THR A 82 -22.44 -25.43 -18.64
CA THR A 82 -22.02 -25.47 -20.04
C THR A 82 -21.11 -24.28 -20.42
N VAL A 83 -21.47 -23.07 -20.01
CA VAL A 83 -20.67 -21.86 -20.27
C VAL A 83 -19.33 -21.91 -19.54
N GLY A 84 -19.33 -22.42 -18.30
CA GLY A 84 -18.11 -22.57 -17.50
C GLY A 84 -17.15 -23.60 -18.07
N ASP A 85 -17.64 -24.78 -18.43
CA ASP A 85 -16.84 -25.88 -18.97
C ASP A 85 -16.27 -25.53 -20.35
N LEU A 86 -17.05 -24.85 -21.20
CA LEU A 86 -16.57 -24.33 -22.48
C LEU A 86 -15.41 -23.35 -22.28
N LEU A 87 -15.51 -22.47 -21.27
CA LEU A 87 -14.47 -21.51 -20.97
C LEU A 87 -13.23 -22.19 -20.37
N GLU A 88 -13.38 -23.13 -19.43
CA GLU A 88 -12.24 -23.84 -18.82
C GLU A 88 -11.50 -24.72 -19.84
N ASN A 89 -12.21 -25.46 -20.68
CA ASN A 89 -11.60 -26.41 -21.61
C ASN A 89 -10.98 -25.76 -22.86
N HIS A 90 -11.54 -24.64 -23.33
CA HIS A 90 -11.15 -24.04 -24.61
C HIS A 90 -10.59 -22.61 -24.50
N HIS A 91 -10.29 -22.11 -23.29
CA HIS A 91 -9.87 -20.72 -23.06
C HIS A 91 -8.76 -20.20 -23.99
N ASP A 92 -7.74 -21.00 -24.35
CA ASP A 92 -6.65 -20.53 -25.20
C ASP A 92 -7.00 -20.48 -26.71
N VAL A 93 -7.94 -21.31 -27.17
CA VAL A 93 -8.28 -21.42 -28.60
C VAL A 93 -9.44 -20.48 -28.98
N LEU A 94 -10.29 -20.11 -28.02
CA LEU A 94 -11.45 -19.24 -28.27
C LEU A 94 -11.05 -17.82 -28.72
N GLU A 95 -11.88 -17.23 -29.57
CA GLU A 95 -11.73 -15.84 -30.00
C GLU A 95 -11.84 -14.88 -28.79
N PRO A 96 -11.02 -13.81 -28.71
CA PRO A 96 -11.05 -12.86 -27.60
C PRO A 96 -12.42 -12.21 -27.33
N THR A 97 -13.25 -11.97 -28.36
CA THR A 97 -14.61 -11.42 -28.22
C THR A 97 -15.55 -12.41 -27.51
N LEU A 98 -15.46 -13.68 -27.90
CA LEU A 98 -16.24 -14.79 -27.36
C LEU A 98 -15.85 -15.08 -25.90
N ARG A 99 -14.55 -15.15 -25.62
CA ARG A 99 -14.02 -15.33 -24.25
C ARG A 99 -14.54 -14.26 -23.28
N ARG A 100 -14.56 -12.99 -23.72
CA ARG A 100 -15.10 -11.86 -22.95
C ARG A 100 -16.61 -11.99 -22.72
N SER A 101 -17.35 -12.41 -23.74
CA SER A 101 -18.81 -12.55 -23.66
C SER A 101 -19.22 -13.71 -22.74
N LEU A 102 -18.50 -14.83 -22.79
CA LEU A 102 -18.69 -15.98 -21.88
C LEU A 102 -18.45 -15.58 -20.42
N LEU A 103 -17.35 -14.88 -20.13
CA LEU A 103 -17.09 -14.37 -18.79
C LEU A 103 -18.19 -13.41 -18.32
N GLN A 104 -18.61 -12.47 -19.18
CA GLN A 104 -19.68 -11.52 -18.83
C GLN A 104 -21.01 -12.23 -18.55
N ALA A 105 -21.35 -13.26 -19.32
CA ALA A 105 -22.54 -14.08 -19.08
C ALA A 105 -22.46 -14.80 -17.72
N LEU A 106 -21.30 -15.40 -17.37
CA LEU A 106 -21.09 -16.03 -16.05
C LEU A 106 -21.24 -15.04 -14.90
N ILE A 107 -20.67 -13.83 -15.04
CA ILE A 107 -20.78 -12.78 -14.03
C ILE A 107 -22.26 -12.37 -13.83
N LEU A 108 -23.01 -12.22 -14.93
CA LEU A 108 -24.43 -11.87 -14.86
C LEU A 108 -25.26 -12.96 -14.17
N MET A 109 -25.03 -14.23 -14.51
CA MET A 109 -25.71 -15.37 -13.88
C MET A 109 -25.36 -15.50 -12.39
N ARG A 110 -24.11 -15.17 -12.03
CA ARG A 110 -23.66 -15.11 -10.64
C ARG A 110 -24.34 -13.98 -9.85
N ASN A 111 -24.47 -12.79 -10.43
CA ASN A 111 -25.18 -11.66 -9.80
C ASN A 111 -26.66 -11.97 -9.54
N ARG A 112 -27.22 -12.96 -10.23
CA ARG A 112 -28.59 -13.45 -10.07
C ARG A 112 -28.70 -14.66 -9.13
N GLY A 113 -27.60 -15.07 -8.49
CA GLY A 113 -27.58 -16.16 -7.51
C GLY A 113 -27.55 -17.57 -8.10
N MET A 114 -27.40 -17.74 -9.42
CA MET A 114 -27.39 -19.08 -10.04
C MET A 114 -26.05 -19.80 -9.90
N VAL A 115 -24.97 -19.06 -9.71
CA VAL A 115 -23.62 -19.61 -9.55
C VAL A 115 -23.07 -19.17 -8.20
N PRO A 116 -22.64 -20.12 -7.35
CA PRO A 116 -22.05 -19.76 -6.07
C PRO A 116 -20.72 -19.00 -6.28
N PRO A 117 -20.46 -17.93 -5.50
CA PRO A 117 -19.23 -17.14 -5.56
C PRO A 117 -17.94 -17.96 -5.64
N LEU A 118 -17.83 -18.98 -4.80
CA LEU A 118 -16.63 -19.80 -4.65
C LEU A 118 -16.26 -20.52 -5.94
N GLN A 119 -17.24 -21.15 -6.61
CA GLN A 119 -17.00 -21.90 -7.84
C GLN A 119 -16.51 -20.96 -8.95
N LEU A 120 -17.19 -19.83 -9.16
CA LEU A 120 -16.80 -18.90 -10.21
C LEU A 120 -15.43 -18.27 -9.95
N LEU A 121 -15.11 -17.89 -8.71
CA LEU A 121 -13.80 -17.36 -8.36
C LEU A 121 -12.68 -18.38 -8.59
N GLN A 122 -12.88 -19.64 -8.22
CA GLN A 122 -11.92 -20.73 -8.49
C GLN A 122 -11.67 -20.90 -10.00
N ARG A 123 -12.74 -20.89 -10.82
CA ARG A 123 -12.60 -20.92 -12.29
C ARG A 123 -11.82 -19.69 -12.80
N CYS A 124 -12.15 -18.49 -12.32
CA CYS A 124 -11.45 -17.26 -12.70
C CYS A 124 -9.95 -17.29 -12.38
N PHE A 125 -9.55 -17.85 -11.23
CA PHE A 125 -8.12 -17.98 -10.87
C PHE A 125 -7.37 -18.93 -11.82
N ARG A 126 -7.98 -20.05 -12.22
CA ARG A 126 -7.37 -20.97 -13.22
C ARG A 126 -7.20 -20.28 -14.56
N LEU A 127 -8.20 -19.49 -14.99
CA LEU A 127 -8.19 -18.77 -16.27
C LEU A 127 -7.17 -17.61 -16.33
N LEU A 128 -6.52 -17.25 -15.23
CA LEU A 128 -5.43 -16.25 -15.23
C LEU A 128 -4.19 -16.72 -16.01
N SER A 129 -4.05 -18.02 -16.29
CA SER A 129 -2.97 -18.56 -17.13
C SER A 129 -3.14 -18.23 -18.62
N CYS A 130 -4.32 -17.78 -19.06
CA CYS A 130 -4.62 -17.54 -20.47
C CYS A 130 -3.71 -16.45 -21.08
N HIS A 131 -3.32 -16.64 -22.34
CA HIS A 131 -2.40 -15.77 -23.09
C HIS A 131 -3.04 -14.48 -23.66
N ASP A 132 -4.01 -13.89 -22.97
CA ASP A 132 -4.70 -12.65 -23.37
C ASP A 132 -4.62 -11.59 -22.25
N LYS A 133 -3.85 -10.51 -22.48
CA LYS A 133 -3.64 -9.42 -21.50
C LYS A 133 -4.96 -8.73 -21.15
N ALA A 134 -5.80 -8.41 -22.13
CA ALA A 134 -7.06 -7.70 -21.90
C ALA A 134 -8.06 -8.56 -21.10
N PHE A 135 -8.09 -9.86 -21.38
CA PHE A 135 -8.91 -10.81 -20.62
C PHE A 135 -8.43 -10.98 -19.17
N ARG A 136 -7.11 -11.12 -18.96
CA ARG A 136 -6.54 -11.21 -17.60
C ARG A 136 -6.81 -9.97 -16.77
N THR A 137 -6.71 -8.77 -17.33
CA THR A 137 -7.03 -7.51 -16.63
C THR A 137 -8.50 -7.46 -16.20
N ARG A 138 -9.42 -7.93 -17.06
CA ARG A 138 -10.85 -8.04 -16.72
C ARG A 138 -11.11 -9.07 -15.62
N LEU A 139 -10.51 -10.26 -15.72
CA LEU A 139 -10.59 -11.30 -14.69
C LEU A 139 -10.08 -10.77 -13.35
N TYR A 140 -8.91 -10.16 -13.32
CA TYR A 140 -8.32 -9.55 -12.14
C TYR A 140 -9.25 -8.52 -11.50
N THR A 141 -9.77 -7.59 -12.29
CA THR A 141 -10.69 -6.55 -11.81
C THR A 141 -11.95 -7.15 -11.21
N TYR A 142 -12.50 -8.18 -11.86
CA TYR A 142 -13.65 -8.91 -11.37
C TYR A 142 -13.35 -9.63 -10.05
N ILE A 143 -12.29 -10.44 -9.98
CA ILE A 143 -11.88 -11.18 -8.77
C ILE A 143 -11.79 -10.25 -7.56
N VAL A 144 -11.11 -9.12 -7.70
CA VAL A 144 -10.93 -8.14 -6.61
C VAL A 144 -12.26 -7.47 -6.22
N SER A 145 -13.05 -7.03 -7.20
CA SER A 145 -14.34 -6.37 -6.95
C SER A 145 -15.31 -7.32 -6.26
N ASP A 146 -15.27 -8.56 -6.67
CA ASP A 146 -16.22 -9.58 -6.27
C ASP A 146 -15.94 -10.14 -4.87
N ILE A 147 -14.68 -10.46 -4.57
CA ILE A 147 -14.25 -10.82 -3.21
C ILE A 147 -14.56 -9.66 -2.25
N LYS A 148 -14.36 -8.41 -2.68
CA LYS A 148 -14.77 -7.25 -1.88
C LYS A 148 -16.27 -7.26 -1.62
N ALA A 149 -17.10 -7.42 -2.67
CA ALA A 149 -18.57 -7.40 -2.57
C ALA A 149 -19.10 -8.46 -1.58
N VAL A 150 -18.56 -9.68 -1.63
CA VAL A 150 -18.93 -10.77 -0.71
C VAL A 150 -18.60 -10.42 0.75
N ASN A 151 -17.48 -9.72 0.98
CA ASN A 151 -16.99 -9.37 2.31
C ASN A 151 -17.46 -7.99 2.83
N VAL A 152 -18.38 -7.28 2.15
CA VAL A 152 -18.86 -5.96 2.60
C VAL A 152 -19.74 -6.09 3.85
N ARG A 153 -20.67 -7.06 3.88
CA ARG A 153 -21.61 -7.22 5.00
C ARG A 153 -20.97 -7.95 6.18
N GLN A 154 -20.41 -9.13 5.91
CA GLN A 154 -19.71 -9.95 6.89
C GLN A 154 -18.52 -10.62 6.20
N ARG A 155 -17.42 -10.79 6.92
CA ARG A 155 -16.25 -11.50 6.38
C ARG A 155 -16.52 -13.00 6.34
N ASP A 156 -16.64 -13.55 5.14
CA ASP A 156 -16.75 -15.01 4.93
C ASP A 156 -15.37 -15.66 5.07
N GLN A 157 -15.06 -16.13 6.28
CA GLN A 157 -13.77 -16.73 6.59
C GLN A 157 -13.54 -18.05 5.82
N GLN A 158 -14.58 -18.82 5.56
CA GLN A 158 -14.46 -20.10 4.87
C GLN A 158 -14.09 -19.88 3.40
N LEU A 159 -14.82 -19.00 2.71
CA LEU A 159 -14.52 -18.63 1.33
C LEU A 159 -13.11 -18.02 1.21
N ASN A 160 -12.75 -17.09 2.11
CA ASN A 160 -11.44 -16.46 2.09
C ASN A 160 -10.32 -17.49 2.28
N ARG A 161 -10.47 -18.44 3.21
CA ARG A 161 -9.47 -19.49 3.46
C ARG A 161 -9.26 -20.39 2.24
N VAL A 162 -10.34 -20.77 1.56
CA VAL A 162 -10.26 -21.58 0.34
C VAL A 162 -9.58 -20.81 -0.79
N LEU A 163 -9.95 -19.55 -1.01
CA LEU A 163 -9.36 -18.72 -2.07
C LEU A 163 -7.87 -18.42 -1.81
N GLN A 164 -7.48 -18.17 -0.56
CA GLN A 164 -6.07 -18.02 -0.20
C GLN A 164 -5.27 -19.29 -0.53
N ASN A 165 -5.81 -20.48 -0.23
CA ASN A 165 -5.15 -21.75 -0.59
C ASN A 165 -5.02 -21.93 -2.10
N VAL A 166 -6.02 -21.51 -2.87
CA VAL A 166 -5.95 -21.51 -4.34
C VAL A 166 -4.82 -20.59 -4.80
N VAL A 167 -4.73 -19.36 -4.28
CA VAL A 167 -3.63 -18.44 -4.63
C VAL A 167 -2.26 -19.02 -4.27
N ILE A 168 -2.12 -19.65 -3.10
CA ILE A 168 -0.86 -20.30 -2.70
C ILE A 168 -0.47 -21.38 -3.72
N GLY A 169 -1.40 -22.27 -4.10
CA GLY A 169 -1.14 -23.29 -5.12
C GLY A 169 -0.78 -22.70 -6.49
N MET A 170 -1.32 -21.53 -6.85
CA MET A 170 -0.97 -20.82 -8.08
C MET A 170 0.42 -20.17 -8.03
N LEU A 171 0.90 -19.76 -6.85
CA LEU A 171 2.25 -19.21 -6.67
C LEU A 171 3.34 -20.29 -6.76
N GLU A 172 3.01 -21.52 -6.33
CA GLU A 172 3.87 -22.71 -6.48
C GLU A 172 3.80 -23.32 -7.88
N GLY A 173 2.81 -22.92 -8.68
CA GLY A 173 2.58 -23.43 -10.03
C GLY A 173 3.63 -22.98 -11.05
N GLN A 174 3.64 -23.64 -12.21
CA GLN A 174 4.63 -23.39 -13.28
C GLN A 174 4.39 -22.07 -14.04
N SER A 175 3.19 -21.50 -13.99
CA SER A 175 2.84 -20.30 -14.76
C SER A 175 3.24 -19.02 -14.02
N ALA A 176 4.34 -18.39 -14.44
CA ALA A 176 4.79 -17.12 -13.89
C ALA A 176 3.76 -15.99 -14.04
N ILE A 177 2.98 -15.98 -15.14
CA ILE A 177 1.94 -14.98 -15.40
C ILE A 177 0.80 -15.14 -14.38
N ALA A 178 0.30 -16.36 -14.20
CA ALA A 178 -0.79 -16.61 -13.26
C ALA A 178 -0.36 -16.31 -11.82
N ALA A 179 0.88 -16.66 -11.45
CA ALA A 179 1.48 -16.30 -10.17
C ALA A 179 1.53 -14.77 -9.97
N GLN A 180 1.89 -14.00 -11.01
CA GLN A 180 1.97 -12.54 -10.94
C GLN A 180 0.61 -11.90 -10.68
N TYR A 181 -0.42 -12.29 -11.43
CA TYR A 181 -1.78 -11.77 -11.22
C TYR A 181 -2.37 -12.21 -9.89
N SER A 182 -2.07 -13.44 -9.45
CA SER A 182 -2.54 -13.96 -8.15
C SER A 182 -1.89 -13.22 -6.97
N LEU A 183 -0.59 -12.96 -7.04
CA LEU A 183 0.13 -12.14 -6.05
C LEU A 183 -0.43 -10.71 -6.01
N ARG A 184 -0.64 -10.11 -7.18
CA ARG A 184 -1.23 -8.76 -7.30
C ARG A 184 -2.62 -8.69 -6.69
N ALA A 185 -3.45 -9.73 -6.90
CA ALA A 185 -4.80 -9.79 -6.31
C ALA A 185 -4.74 -9.87 -4.78
N MET A 186 -3.82 -10.67 -4.23
CA MET A 186 -3.60 -10.77 -2.79
C MET A 186 -3.17 -9.44 -2.17
N VAL A 187 -2.25 -8.72 -2.82
CA VAL A 187 -1.80 -7.38 -2.40
C VAL A 187 -2.94 -6.36 -2.40
N GLU A 188 -3.75 -6.32 -3.45
CA GLU A 188 -4.87 -5.37 -3.56
C GLU A 188 -5.98 -5.68 -2.54
N LEU A 189 -6.23 -6.95 -2.23
CA LEU A 189 -7.19 -7.37 -1.20
C LEU A 189 -6.73 -7.04 0.23
N TYR A 190 -5.42 -7.12 0.49
CA TYR A 190 -4.82 -6.64 1.75
C TYR A 190 -5.04 -5.13 1.91
N ARG A 191 -4.77 -4.35 0.85
CA ARG A 191 -4.94 -2.88 0.84
C ARG A 191 -6.38 -2.47 1.12
N ARG A 192 -7.35 -3.17 0.51
CA ARG A 192 -8.78 -2.95 0.71
C ARG A 192 -9.29 -3.37 2.09
N GLY A 193 -8.44 -3.97 2.93
CA GLY A 193 -8.82 -4.38 4.27
C GLY A 193 -9.66 -5.65 4.32
N VAL A 194 -9.70 -6.43 3.23
CA VAL A 194 -10.45 -7.69 3.17
C VAL A 194 -9.60 -8.81 3.75
N TRP A 195 -8.36 -8.92 3.29
CA TRP A 195 -7.40 -9.96 3.69
C TRP A 195 -6.26 -9.34 4.49
N ARG A 196 -6.54 -8.88 5.72
CA ARG A 196 -5.52 -8.37 6.67
C ARG A 196 -5.20 -9.43 7.71
N ASP A 197 -4.44 -10.42 7.29
CA ASP A 197 -4.13 -11.60 8.09
C ASP A 197 -2.66 -11.98 7.97
N ALA A 198 -2.11 -12.61 9.02
CA ALA A 198 -0.71 -13.04 9.03
C ALA A 198 -0.41 -14.01 7.89
N LYS A 199 -1.35 -14.90 7.54
CA LYS A 199 -1.17 -15.85 6.46
C LYS A 199 -0.89 -15.17 5.12
N THR A 200 -1.66 -14.14 4.75
CA THR A 200 -1.47 -13.45 3.46
C THR A 200 -0.15 -12.69 3.39
N VAL A 201 0.24 -12.02 4.47
CA VAL A 201 1.54 -11.34 4.55
C VAL A 201 2.69 -12.35 4.37
N ASN A 202 2.62 -13.50 5.03
CA ASN A 202 3.68 -14.51 4.95
C ASN A 202 3.72 -15.22 3.58
N VAL A 203 2.57 -15.40 2.91
CA VAL A 203 2.53 -15.90 1.53
C VAL A 203 3.20 -14.89 0.58
N VAL A 204 2.91 -13.60 0.72
CA VAL A 204 3.59 -12.56 -0.07
C VAL A 204 5.08 -12.50 0.26
N ALA A 205 5.47 -12.66 1.54
CA ALA A 205 6.87 -12.73 1.93
C ALA A 205 7.59 -13.95 1.34
N GLY A 206 6.91 -15.09 1.18
CA GLY A 206 7.43 -16.27 0.48
C GLY A 206 7.81 -15.99 -0.98
N ALA A 207 7.10 -15.05 -1.65
CA ALA A 207 7.41 -14.64 -3.01
C ALA A 207 8.74 -13.87 -3.14
N LEU A 208 9.34 -13.41 -2.05
CA LEU A 208 10.69 -12.80 -2.05
C LEU A 208 11.76 -13.80 -2.49
N SER A 209 11.59 -15.08 -2.14
CA SER A 209 12.51 -16.17 -2.48
C SER A 209 12.27 -16.78 -3.86
N CYS A 210 11.24 -16.35 -4.60
CA CYS A 210 10.99 -16.86 -5.94
C CYS A 210 12.12 -16.46 -6.91
N ALA A 211 12.41 -17.34 -7.88
CA ALA A 211 13.40 -17.09 -8.92
C ALA A 211 12.99 -15.94 -9.86
N HIS A 212 11.69 -15.70 -10.02
CA HIS A 212 11.17 -14.67 -10.91
C HIS A 212 11.30 -13.26 -10.30
N ALA A 213 12.14 -12.42 -10.89
CA ALA A 213 12.39 -11.05 -10.46
C ALA A 213 11.11 -10.21 -10.32
N LYS A 214 10.13 -10.36 -11.24
CA LYS A 214 8.86 -9.60 -11.18
C LYS A 214 8.03 -9.90 -9.92
N LEU A 215 7.95 -11.17 -9.52
CA LEU A 215 7.23 -11.57 -8.30
C LEU A 215 7.94 -11.03 -7.06
N ARG A 216 9.27 -11.11 -7.05
CA ARG A 216 10.11 -10.58 -5.98
C ARG A 216 9.94 -9.08 -5.82
N VAL A 217 9.99 -8.33 -6.92
CA VAL A 217 9.78 -6.87 -6.93
C VAL A 217 8.40 -6.50 -6.42
N ALA A 218 7.35 -7.22 -6.85
CA ALA A 218 5.99 -7.00 -6.34
C ALA A 218 5.88 -7.24 -4.81
N ALA A 219 6.51 -8.29 -4.30
CA ALA A 219 6.58 -8.58 -2.87
C ALA A 219 7.39 -7.53 -2.08
N LEU A 220 8.51 -7.06 -2.64
CA LEU A 220 9.31 -5.98 -2.04
C LEU A 220 8.51 -4.68 -1.96
N HIS A 221 7.82 -4.27 -3.03
CA HIS A 221 6.97 -3.09 -3.03
C HIS A 221 5.79 -3.20 -2.05
N PHE A 222 5.22 -4.39 -1.89
CA PHE A 222 4.18 -4.64 -0.90
C PHE A 222 4.69 -4.37 0.53
N LEU A 223 5.78 -5.02 0.93
CA LEU A 223 6.32 -4.92 2.29
C LEU A 223 6.94 -3.54 2.60
N LEU A 224 7.44 -2.83 1.59
CA LEU A 224 7.99 -1.48 1.74
C LEU A 224 6.93 -0.39 1.73
N GLY A 225 5.70 -0.69 1.32
CA GLY A 225 4.65 0.32 1.21
C GLY A 225 4.64 1.12 -0.07
N ALA A 226 5.33 0.67 -1.11
CA ALA A 226 5.46 1.36 -2.40
C ALA A 226 4.69 0.62 -3.50
N HIS A 227 3.49 0.11 -3.20
CA HIS A 227 2.75 -0.80 -4.09
C HIS A 227 2.12 -0.12 -5.31
N ASP A 228 1.98 1.21 -5.30
CA ASP A 228 1.54 1.98 -6.48
C ASP A 228 2.64 2.06 -7.56
N GLU A 229 3.92 1.92 -7.18
CA GLU A 229 5.05 1.95 -8.14
C GLU A 229 5.17 0.63 -8.92
N ALA A 230 4.84 -0.50 -8.30
CA ALA A 230 4.83 -1.81 -8.97
C ALA A 230 3.73 -1.96 -10.03
N VAL A 231 2.65 -1.17 -9.92
CA VAL A 231 1.53 -1.16 -10.87
C VAL A 231 1.82 -0.23 -12.05
N ALA A 232 2.51 0.89 -11.80
CA ALA A 232 2.84 1.88 -12.81
C ALA A 232 3.71 1.29 -13.93
N ASP A 233 4.65 0.40 -13.60
CA ASP A 233 5.61 -0.20 -14.55
C ASP A 233 4.93 -1.06 -15.65
N ASP A 234 3.70 -1.52 -15.44
CA ASP A 234 2.92 -2.34 -16.40
C ASP A 234 1.90 -1.49 -17.21
N ASP A 235 1.65 -0.25 -16.76
CA ASP A 235 0.73 0.74 -17.32
C ASP A 235 1.45 1.85 -18.13
N GLU A 236 2.78 1.98 -18.01
CA GLU A 236 3.56 3.00 -18.75
C GLU A 236 3.45 2.83 -20.27
N ASP A 237 3.40 1.59 -20.77
CA ASP A 237 3.22 1.28 -22.20
C ASP A 237 1.84 1.74 -22.72
N GLU A 238 0.75 1.61 -21.92
CA GLU A 238 -0.60 2.07 -22.32
C GLU A 238 -0.79 3.58 -22.11
N ALA A 239 -0.11 4.18 -21.14
CA ALA A 239 -0.18 5.60 -20.86
C ALA A 239 0.52 6.44 -21.94
N GLY A 240 1.60 5.92 -22.51
CA GLY A 240 2.29 6.51 -23.67
C GLY A 240 1.39 6.60 -24.90
N GLU A 241 0.76 5.48 -25.30
CA GLU A 241 -0.12 5.40 -26.46
C GLU A 241 -1.41 6.23 -26.29
N ARG A 242 -2.03 6.22 -25.10
CA ARG A 242 -3.19 7.08 -24.79
C ARG A 242 -2.84 8.56 -24.76
N ALA A 243 -1.64 8.93 -24.31
CA ALA A 243 -1.18 10.31 -24.33
C ALA A 243 -0.87 10.81 -25.75
N GLU A 244 -0.41 9.93 -26.64
CA GLU A 244 -0.22 10.21 -28.07
C GLU A 244 -1.55 10.34 -28.82
N ALA A 245 -2.51 9.45 -28.58
CA ALA A 245 -3.85 9.53 -29.16
C ALA A 245 -4.65 10.76 -28.68
N LEU A 246 -4.45 11.18 -27.43
CA LEU A 246 -5.07 12.40 -26.92
C LEU A 246 -4.43 13.64 -27.54
N ARG A 247 -3.12 13.63 -27.79
CA ARG A 247 -2.38 14.73 -28.46
C ARG A 247 -2.77 14.90 -29.93
N SER A 248 -3.13 13.83 -30.63
CA SER A 248 -3.62 13.90 -32.01
C SER A 248 -5.08 14.36 -32.12
N SER A 249 -5.91 14.10 -31.10
CA SER A 249 -7.33 14.53 -31.09
C SER A 249 -7.56 16.01 -30.72
N LEU A 250 -6.60 16.64 -30.03
CA LEU A 250 -6.69 18.05 -29.63
C LEU A 250 -6.02 18.93 -30.69
N GLY A 251 -6.78 19.21 -31.74
CA GLY A 251 -6.42 20.16 -32.81
C GLY A 251 -6.10 21.57 -32.29
N LYS A 252 -5.36 22.30 -33.12
CA LYS A 252 -4.65 23.55 -32.82
C LYS A 252 -5.50 24.82 -32.65
N ASP A 253 -6.82 24.75 -32.49
CA ASP A 253 -7.64 25.97 -32.56
C ASP A 253 -8.54 26.14 -31.33
N GLY A 254 -8.26 27.19 -30.55
CA GLY A 254 -9.08 27.59 -29.39
C GLY A 254 -8.26 28.09 -28.20
N ALA A 255 -7.28 28.95 -28.43
CA ALA A 255 -6.29 29.32 -27.44
C ALA A 255 -6.16 30.83 -27.28
N GLN A 256 -7.11 31.51 -26.62
CA GLN A 256 -6.76 32.80 -26.00
C GLN A 256 -7.51 33.19 -24.73
N THR A 257 -8.80 32.85 -24.55
CA THR A 257 -9.57 33.42 -23.41
C THR A 257 -9.67 32.54 -22.15
N GLN A 258 -9.25 31.27 -22.19
CA GLN A 258 -9.36 30.34 -21.04
C GLN A 258 -8.08 30.12 -20.21
N ARG A 259 -6.96 30.78 -20.56
CA ARG A 259 -5.63 30.45 -20.00
C ARG A 259 -5.46 30.77 -18.51
N SER A 260 -6.16 31.78 -17.98
CA SER A 260 -6.03 32.19 -16.57
C SER A 260 -6.76 31.26 -15.59
N CYS A 261 -8.01 30.86 -15.92
CA CYS A 261 -8.80 29.93 -15.11
C CYS A 261 -8.23 28.50 -15.11
N LYS A 262 -7.75 28.02 -16.27
CA LYS A 262 -7.13 26.69 -16.41
C LYS A 262 -5.80 26.57 -15.64
N LYS A 263 -5.05 27.67 -15.47
CA LYS A 263 -3.79 27.70 -14.70
C LYS A 263 -4.06 27.63 -13.20
N LYS A 264 -5.09 28.32 -12.68
CA LYS A 264 -5.55 28.21 -11.29
C LYS A 264 -6.12 26.81 -10.99
N GLN A 265 -6.95 26.27 -11.88
CA GLN A 265 -7.50 24.91 -11.74
C GLN A 265 -6.41 23.82 -11.79
N ARG A 266 -5.36 23.98 -12.61
CA ARG A 266 -4.20 23.06 -12.62
C ARG A 266 -3.37 23.15 -11.34
N LYS A 267 -3.21 24.35 -10.76
CA LYS A 267 -2.53 24.52 -9.46
C LYS A 267 -3.33 23.88 -8.33
N LEU A 268 -4.65 24.08 -8.30
CA LEU A 268 -5.54 23.45 -7.31
C LEU A 268 -5.52 21.92 -7.44
N LYS A 269 -5.66 21.39 -8.67
CA LYS A 269 -5.55 19.94 -8.92
C LYS A 269 -4.18 19.37 -8.55
N ARG A 270 -3.09 20.12 -8.71
CA ARG A 270 -1.75 19.71 -8.26
C ARG A 270 -1.62 19.72 -6.74
N ALA A 271 -2.17 20.71 -6.05
CA ALA A 271 -2.17 20.81 -4.59
C ALA A 271 -3.04 19.73 -3.93
N VAL A 272 -4.21 19.41 -4.50
CA VAL A 272 -5.07 18.31 -4.04
C VAL A 272 -4.39 16.95 -4.32
N LYS A 273 -3.73 16.79 -5.48
CA LYS A 273 -2.95 15.56 -5.75
C LYS A 273 -1.75 15.41 -4.82
N SER A 274 -1.03 16.48 -4.49
CA SER A 274 0.13 16.40 -3.59
C SER A 274 -0.28 16.15 -2.13
N SER A 275 -1.39 16.73 -1.67
CA SER A 275 -1.94 16.45 -0.33
C SER A 275 -2.52 15.04 -0.22
N ASN A 276 -3.27 14.57 -1.22
CA ASN A 276 -3.73 13.17 -1.27
C ASN A 276 -2.57 12.18 -1.39
N LYS A 277 -1.49 12.51 -2.11
CA LYS A 277 -0.30 11.65 -2.18
C LYS A 277 0.43 11.56 -0.84
N LYS A 278 0.52 12.66 -0.08
CA LYS A 278 1.11 12.67 1.26
C LYS A 278 0.28 11.87 2.28
N SER A 279 -1.03 12.10 2.35
CA SER A 279 -1.91 11.35 3.26
C SER A 279 -2.06 9.87 2.89
N SER A 280 -2.02 9.54 1.59
CA SER A 280 -1.93 8.16 1.13
C SER A 280 -0.62 7.52 1.57
N ALA A 281 0.53 8.19 1.37
CA ALA A 281 1.84 7.67 1.75
C ALA A 281 1.96 7.41 3.26
N GLU A 282 1.37 8.25 4.12
CA GLU A 282 1.34 8.03 5.57
C GLU A 282 0.48 6.81 5.95
N LYS A 283 -0.73 6.69 5.40
CA LYS A 283 -1.58 5.49 5.61
C LYS A 283 -0.90 4.22 5.08
N GLN A 284 -0.14 4.34 4.00
CA GLN A 284 0.57 3.25 3.36
C GLN A 284 1.81 2.83 4.16
N ALA A 285 2.55 3.80 4.72
CA ALA A 285 3.63 3.55 5.66
C ALA A 285 3.13 2.84 6.92
N ALA A 286 1.98 3.28 7.47
CA ALA A 286 1.35 2.63 8.61
C ALA A 286 0.86 1.20 8.30
N ALA A 287 0.28 0.98 7.12
CA ALA A 287 -0.15 -0.36 6.67
C ALA A 287 1.04 -1.31 6.43
N SER A 288 2.18 -0.77 5.99
CA SER A 288 3.41 -1.54 5.75
C SER A 288 4.11 -1.87 7.06
N PHE A 289 4.10 -0.93 8.01
CA PHE A 289 4.52 -1.19 9.37
C PHE A 289 3.67 -2.29 10.01
N ALA A 290 2.34 -2.25 9.82
CA ALA A 290 1.46 -3.32 10.27
C ALA A 290 1.76 -4.67 9.60
N ALA A 291 2.08 -4.69 8.29
CA ALA A 291 2.45 -5.91 7.59
C ALA A 291 3.74 -6.52 8.14
N ILE A 292 4.77 -5.71 8.41
CA ILE A 292 6.06 -6.18 8.94
C ILE A 292 5.89 -6.89 10.30
N HIS A 293 4.95 -6.45 11.14
CA HIS A 293 4.66 -7.09 12.42
C HIS A 293 3.89 -8.42 12.32
N LEU A 294 3.26 -8.69 11.18
CA LEU A 294 2.50 -9.92 10.93
C LEU A 294 3.37 -11.06 10.36
N LEU A 295 4.67 -10.83 10.15
CA LEU A 295 5.61 -11.85 9.68
C LEU A 295 5.89 -12.90 10.77
N HIS A 296 5.88 -14.18 10.39
CA HIS A 296 6.11 -15.28 11.33
C HIS A 296 7.60 -15.39 11.74
N ASP A 297 8.51 -15.25 10.78
CA ASP A 297 9.96 -15.30 11.02
C ASP A 297 10.66 -14.16 10.27
N PRO A 298 10.70 -12.95 10.87
CA PRO A 298 11.37 -11.80 10.27
C PRO A 298 12.90 -11.99 10.19
N HIS A 299 13.49 -12.84 11.05
CA HIS A 299 14.94 -13.07 11.07
C HIS A 299 15.40 -13.84 9.83
N ALA A 300 14.78 -14.99 9.55
CA ALA A 300 15.12 -15.79 8.38
C ALA A 300 14.87 -15.04 7.07
N ILE A 301 13.82 -14.20 7.02
CA ILE A 301 13.56 -13.34 5.85
C ILE A 301 14.68 -12.32 5.66
N ALA A 302 15.09 -11.63 6.73
CA ALA A 302 16.17 -10.64 6.66
C ALA A 302 17.50 -11.27 6.22
N GLU A 303 17.84 -12.46 6.73
CA GLU A 303 19.07 -13.17 6.35
C GLU A 303 19.04 -13.61 4.88
N LYS A 304 17.93 -14.19 4.42
CA LYS A 304 17.75 -14.57 3.01
C LYS A 304 17.87 -13.37 2.08
N LEU A 305 17.21 -12.26 2.41
CA LEU A 305 17.30 -11.01 1.64
C LEU A 305 18.73 -10.47 1.60
N PHE A 306 19.46 -10.55 2.71
CA PHE A 306 20.85 -10.11 2.78
C PHE A 306 21.77 -10.96 1.91
N VAL A 307 21.64 -12.29 1.96
CA VAL A 307 22.42 -13.21 1.13
C VAL A 307 22.14 -12.96 -0.36
N GLU A 308 20.87 -12.77 -0.71
CA GLU A 308 20.44 -12.47 -2.08
C GLU A 308 20.96 -11.10 -2.54
N ALA A 309 20.87 -10.06 -1.71
CA ALA A 309 21.40 -8.73 -2.02
C ALA A 309 22.92 -8.74 -2.25
N ARG A 310 23.64 -9.65 -1.58
CA ARG A 310 25.09 -9.82 -1.75
C ARG A 310 25.47 -10.57 -3.03
N LYS A 311 24.69 -11.60 -3.40
CA LYS A 311 24.98 -12.48 -4.56
C LYS A 311 24.34 -12.02 -5.87
N SER A 312 23.24 -11.28 -5.80
CA SER A 312 22.42 -10.97 -6.96
C SER A 312 23.17 -10.15 -8.01
N SER A 313 23.00 -10.54 -9.28
CA SER A 313 23.38 -9.75 -10.46
C SER A 313 22.28 -8.80 -10.92
N GLU A 314 21.21 -8.68 -10.14
CA GLU A 314 20.06 -7.82 -10.39
C GLU A 314 20.45 -6.33 -10.46
N ARG A 315 19.57 -5.55 -11.09
CA ARG A 315 19.70 -4.09 -11.16
C ARG A 315 19.87 -3.49 -9.76
N PHE A 316 20.69 -2.43 -9.66
CA PHE A 316 21.04 -1.84 -8.37
C PHE A 316 19.81 -1.32 -7.59
N GLU A 317 18.76 -0.88 -8.29
CA GLU A 317 17.48 -0.47 -7.69
C GLU A 317 16.82 -1.61 -6.90
N ILE A 318 16.77 -2.81 -7.47
CA ILE A 318 16.18 -3.99 -6.81
C ILE A 318 17.02 -4.38 -5.59
N ARG A 319 18.35 -4.33 -5.72
CA ARG A 319 19.27 -4.57 -4.60
C ARG A 319 19.06 -3.54 -3.48
N LEU A 320 18.86 -2.29 -3.83
CA LEU A 320 18.60 -1.20 -2.89
C LEU A 320 17.26 -1.42 -2.15
N MET A 321 16.23 -1.93 -2.82
CA MET A 321 14.97 -2.33 -2.19
C MET A 321 15.13 -3.50 -1.22
N MET A 322 15.94 -4.51 -1.57
CA MET A 322 16.24 -5.62 -0.66
C MET A 322 16.96 -5.13 0.61
N ILE A 323 17.95 -4.23 0.45
CA ILE A 323 18.69 -3.62 1.56
C ILE A 323 17.74 -2.79 2.44
N ASN A 324 16.85 -2.00 1.84
CA ASN A 324 15.83 -1.23 2.56
C ASN A 324 14.93 -2.15 3.39
N LEU A 325 14.38 -3.22 2.78
CA LEU A 325 13.50 -4.13 3.52
C LEU A 325 14.25 -4.83 4.66
N ALA A 326 15.48 -5.29 4.41
CA ALA A 326 16.33 -5.89 5.43
C ALA A 326 16.62 -4.90 6.58
N SER A 327 16.96 -3.63 6.29
CA SER A 327 17.17 -2.62 7.34
C SER A 327 15.90 -2.32 8.13
N ARG A 328 14.73 -2.30 7.49
CA ARG A 328 13.44 -2.15 8.18
C ARG A 328 13.18 -3.29 9.14
N LEU A 329 13.40 -4.52 8.70
CA LEU A 329 13.22 -5.72 9.53
C LEU A 329 14.16 -5.72 10.73
N ILE A 330 15.43 -5.38 10.51
CA ILE A 330 16.43 -5.26 11.59
C ILE A 330 16.00 -4.23 12.62
N GLY A 331 15.63 -3.02 12.18
CA GLY A 331 15.20 -1.95 13.09
C GLY A 331 13.90 -2.25 13.84
N ALA A 332 12.89 -2.78 13.15
CA ALA A 332 11.56 -3.02 13.72
C ALA A 332 11.53 -4.19 14.72
N HIS A 333 12.22 -5.29 14.39
CA HIS A 333 12.24 -6.51 15.21
C HIS A 333 13.51 -6.65 16.07
N ARG A 334 14.38 -5.63 16.07
CA ARG A 334 15.67 -5.60 16.81
C ARG A 334 16.55 -6.82 16.52
N LEU A 335 16.69 -7.16 15.23
CA LEU A 335 17.37 -8.38 14.77
C LEU A 335 18.88 -8.25 14.78
N GLN A 336 19.58 -9.30 15.17
CA GLN A 336 21.05 -9.35 15.10
C GLN A 336 21.52 -9.88 13.75
N LEU A 337 21.93 -8.99 12.83
CA LEU A 337 22.62 -9.36 11.58
C LEU A 337 23.99 -8.68 11.48
N PRO A 338 25.04 -9.20 12.15
CA PRO A 338 26.34 -8.53 12.26
C PRO A 338 27.01 -8.31 10.89
N ASN A 339 26.85 -9.24 9.96
CA ASN A 339 27.44 -9.14 8.61
C ASN A 339 26.83 -8.02 7.74
N PHE A 340 25.69 -7.45 8.15
CA PHE A 340 25.02 -6.37 7.42
C PHE A 340 25.84 -5.07 7.44
N TYR A 341 26.44 -4.72 8.58
CA TYR A 341 27.17 -3.46 8.73
C TYR A 341 28.49 -3.41 7.93
N PRO A 342 29.36 -4.44 7.97
CA PRO A 342 30.55 -4.48 7.11
C PRO A 342 30.22 -4.54 5.62
N PHE A 343 29.06 -5.09 5.25
CA PHE A 343 28.58 -5.07 3.87
C PHE A 343 28.21 -3.64 3.43
N LEU A 344 27.44 -2.90 4.24
CA LEU A 344 27.11 -1.51 3.96
C LEU A 344 28.33 -0.59 3.96
N GLN A 345 29.32 -0.86 4.81
CA GLN A 345 30.57 -0.09 4.87
C GLN A 345 31.27 0.04 3.50
N ARG A 346 31.18 -1.00 2.65
CA ARG A 346 31.76 -0.98 1.29
C ARG A 346 31.12 0.05 0.37
N TYR A 347 29.86 0.40 0.63
CA TYR A 347 29.10 1.37 -0.15
C TYR A 347 29.19 2.80 0.42
N LEU A 348 29.87 3.01 1.56
CA LEU A 348 30.03 4.33 2.19
C LEU A 348 31.05 5.20 1.45
N GLN A 349 30.81 5.48 0.17
CA GLN A 349 31.63 6.38 -0.64
C GLN A 349 30.76 7.54 -1.16
N PRO A 350 31.25 8.79 -1.16
CA PRO A 350 30.48 9.96 -1.61
C PRO A 350 30.01 9.87 -3.08
N HIS A 351 30.75 9.16 -3.92
CA HIS A 351 30.46 8.97 -5.35
C HIS A 351 29.48 7.82 -5.61
N GLN A 352 29.10 7.06 -4.57
CA GLN A 352 28.20 5.93 -4.72
C GLN A 352 26.80 6.41 -5.14
N ARG A 353 26.17 5.67 -6.05
CA ARG A 353 24.79 5.95 -6.50
C ARG A 353 23.81 5.79 -5.33
N GLU A 354 22.89 6.74 -5.18
CA GLU A 354 21.85 6.73 -4.11
C GLU A 354 22.42 6.63 -2.69
N ILE A 355 23.58 7.25 -2.44
CA ILE A 355 24.26 7.16 -1.15
C ILE A 355 23.40 7.63 0.03
N THR A 356 22.59 8.67 -0.15
CA THR A 356 21.68 9.18 0.90
C THR A 356 20.66 8.13 1.36
N LEU A 357 20.17 7.30 0.44
CA LEU A 357 19.27 6.18 0.77
C LEU A 357 20.01 5.09 1.54
N LEU A 358 21.22 4.74 1.14
CA LEU A 358 22.05 3.75 1.85
C LEU A 358 22.38 4.20 3.28
N LEU A 359 22.71 5.49 3.47
CA LEU A 359 22.93 6.07 4.80
C LEU A 359 21.66 6.01 5.66
N ALA A 360 20.49 6.30 5.07
CA ALA A 360 19.22 6.17 5.77
C ALA A 360 18.93 4.71 6.17
N TYR A 361 19.24 3.73 5.31
CA TYR A 361 19.07 2.31 5.62
C TYR A 361 20.03 1.83 6.71
N LEU A 362 21.27 2.33 6.72
CA LEU A 362 22.23 2.07 7.79
C LEU A 362 21.67 2.56 9.13
N VAL A 363 21.21 3.81 9.20
CA VAL A 363 20.59 4.41 10.38
C VAL A 363 19.36 3.61 10.83
N GLN A 364 18.52 3.19 9.88
CA GLN A 364 17.31 2.41 10.16
C GLN A 364 17.62 1.03 10.77
N ALA A 365 18.71 0.40 10.36
CA ALA A 365 19.16 -0.88 10.91
C ALA A 365 19.89 -0.74 12.27
N CYS A 366 20.14 0.47 12.76
CA CYS A 366 20.75 0.67 14.08
C CYS A 366 19.69 0.56 15.18
N HIS A 367 19.98 -0.18 16.24
CA HIS A 367 19.15 -0.26 17.45
C HIS A 367 20.00 -0.54 18.68
N GLU A 368 19.42 -0.37 19.87
CA GLU A 368 20.11 -0.49 21.16
C GLU A 368 20.88 -1.81 21.35
N LEU A 369 20.34 -2.91 20.81
CA LEU A 369 20.97 -4.23 20.90
C LEU A 369 22.12 -4.47 19.90
N VAL A 370 22.52 -3.53 19.06
CA VAL A 370 23.66 -3.74 18.13
C VAL A 370 24.98 -3.54 18.90
N PRO A 371 25.94 -4.47 18.83
CA PRO A 371 27.25 -4.29 19.46
C PRO A 371 27.95 -3.01 18.95
N PRO A 372 28.42 -2.12 19.85
CA PRO A 372 29.04 -0.85 19.45
C PRO A 372 30.33 -1.05 18.63
N GLU A 373 31.07 -2.12 18.91
CA GLU A 373 32.28 -2.54 18.18
C GLU A 373 32.05 -2.78 16.68
N MET A 374 30.82 -3.16 16.28
CA MET A 374 30.47 -3.34 14.87
C MET A 374 30.18 -2.01 14.17
N LEU A 375 29.72 -1.00 14.90
CA LEU A 375 29.35 0.31 14.36
C LEU A 375 30.53 1.30 14.37
N GLN A 376 31.50 1.14 15.27
CA GLN A 376 32.74 1.93 15.31
C GLN A 376 33.47 2.01 13.95
N PRO A 377 33.81 0.90 13.26
CA PRO A 377 34.50 0.96 11.97
C PRO A 377 33.63 1.59 10.88
N VAL A 378 32.30 1.48 10.99
CA VAL A 378 31.34 2.07 10.06
C VAL A 378 31.28 3.59 10.25
N LEU A 379 31.23 4.07 11.50
CA LEU A 379 31.30 5.49 11.83
C LEU A 379 32.65 6.09 11.40
N GLN A 380 33.75 5.39 11.64
CA GLN A 380 35.07 5.85 11.20
C GLN A 380 35.13 5.97 9.68
N ALA A 381 34.65 4.97 8.94
CA ALA A 381 34.60 5.02 7.48
C ALA A 381 33.69 6.15 6.95
N LEU A 382 32.54 6.37 7.60
CA LEU A 382 31.64 7.48 7.31
C LEU A 382 32.34 8.83 7.48
N VAL A 383 32.99 9.06 8.61
CA VAL A 383 33.70 10.31 8.89
C VAL A 383 34.85 10.51 7.90
N ASN A 384 35.71 9.50 7.73
CA ASN A 384 36.88 9.59 6.85
C ASN A 384 36.52 9.93 5.40
N HIS A 385 35.39 9.44 4.90
CA HIS A 385 35.01 9.67 3.51
C HIS A 385 34.12 10.89 3.29
N PHE A 386 33.29 11.30 4.26
CA PHE A 386 32.32 12.39 4.10
C PHE A 386 32.77 13.68 4.77
N VAL A 387 33.39 13.60 5.94
CA VAL A 387 33.82 14.74 6.76
C VAL A 387 35.32 14.94 6.55
N SER A 388 35.65 15.66 5.48
CA SER A 388 37.01 16.05 5.12
C SER A 388 37.00 17.49 4.63
N ASP A 389 38.09 18.22 4.83
CA ASP A 389 38.24 19.60 4.36
C ASP A 389 38.11 19.74 2.83
N LYS A 390 38.33 18.64 2.10
CA LYS A 390 38.18 18.58 0.63
C LYS A 390 36.76 18.23 0.19
N SER A 391 35.91 17.78 1.10
CA SER A 391 34.53 17.40 0.79
C SER A 391 33.64 18.62 0.60
N ARG A 392 32.61 18.48 -0.23
CA ARG A 392 31.59 19.52 -0.38
C ARG A 392 30.84 19.72 0.94
N PRO A 393 30.46 20.95 1.32
CA PRO A 393 29.81 21.22 2.60
C PRO A 393 28.49 20.44 2.76
N GLU A 394 27.77 20.18 1.67
CA GLU A 394 26.57 19.34 1.66
C GLU A 394 26.86 17.89 2.12
N MET A 395 27.98 17.32 1.65
CA MET A 395 28.38 15.95 2.01
C MET A 395 28.86 15.87 3.46
N VAL A 396 29.56 16.90 3.93
CA VAL A 396 29.97 17.04 5.33
C VAL A 396 28.73 17.10 6.24
N ALA A 397 27.73 17.91 5.88
CA ALA A 397 26.49 18.01 6.63
C ALA A 397 25.71 16.67 6.64
N ILE A 398 25.64 15.95 5.51
CA ILE A 398 25.03 14.61 5.44
C ILE A 398 25.78 13.62 6.33
N GLY A 399 27.11 13.62 6.30
CA GLY A 399 27.96 12.76 7.14
C GLY A 399 27.72 13.00 8.62
N LEU A 400 27.78 14.26 9.07
CA LEU A 400 27.53 14.66 10.46
C LEU A 400 26.11 14.30 10.94
N ASN A 401 25.09 14.56 10.11
CA ASN A 401 23.72 14.22 10.45
C ASN A 401 23.51 12.70 10.54
N THR A 402 24.13 11.94 9.64
CA THR A 402 24.07 10.47 9.67
C THR A 402 24.76 9.93 10.92
N ALA A 403 25.95 10.43 11.25
CA ALA A 403 26.67 10.06 12.48
C ALA A 403 25.83 10.37 13.73
N ARG A 404 25.19 11.55 13.79
CA ARG A 404 24.24 11.90 14.86
C ARG A 404 23.10 10.89 14.96
N GLU A 405 22.47 10.50 13.87
CA GLU A 405 21.33 9.59 13.90
C GLU A 405 21.71 8.15 14.27
N ILE A 406 22.92 7.70 13.92
CA ILE A 406 23.50 6.44 14.42
C ILE A 406 23.71 6.55 15.92
N CYS A 407 24.38 7.60 16.39
CA CYS A 407 24.65 7.83 17.81
C CYS A 407 23.40 8.09 18.65
N ASN A 408 22.31 8.56 18.05
CA ASN A 408 21.03 8.72 18.75
C ASN A 408 20.43 7.36 19.14
N ARG A 409 20.71 6.32 18.35
CA ARG A 409 20.28 4.93 18.59
C ARG A 409 21.29 4.15 19.41
N VAL A 410 22.58 4.31 19.09
CA VAL A 410 23.69 3.63 19.77
C VAL A 410 24.77 4.66 20.15
N PRO A 411 24.62 5.37 21.29
CA PRO A 411 25.56 6.42 21.71
C PRO A 411 26.99 5.90 21.94
N LEU A 412 27.11 4.65 22.40
CA LEU A 412 28.39 3.99 22.71
C LEU A 412 29.26 3.67 21.49
N ALA A 413 28.72 3.81 20.27
CA ALA A 413 29.49 3.56 19.05
C ALA A 413 30.49 4.68 18.73
N MET A 414 30.38 5.85 19.36
CA MET A 414 31.25 7.00 19.12
C MET A 414 32.46 7.00 20.07
N ASP A 415 33.64 7.31 19.54
CA ASP A 415 34.86 7.50 20.34
C ASP A 415 35.01 8.98 20.80
N ALA A 416 35.69 9.18 21.94
CA ALA A 416 35.92 10.51 22.51
C ALA A 416 36.78 11.40 21.60
N THR A 417 37.78 10.82 20.93
CA THR A 417 38.67 11.58 20.04
C THR A 417 37.91 12.03 18.79
N LEU A 418 37.25 11.08 18.12
CA LEU A 418 36.42 11.33 16.96
C LEU A 418 35.32 12.36 17.26
N LEU A 419 34.63 12.25 18.41
CA LEU A 419 33.60 13.21 18.80
C LEU A 419 34.16 14.63 18.96
N SER A 420 35.34 14.77 19.57
CA SER A 420 35.99 16.08 19.72
C SER A 420 36.26 16.74 18.36
N ASP A 421 36.76 15.96 17.41
CA ASP A 421 37.05 16.43 16.05
C ASP A 421 35.77 16.83 15.31
N LEU A 422 34.71 16.02 15.39
CA LEU A 422 33.43 16.33 14.74
C LEU A 422 32.75 17.59 15.31
N ILE A 423 32.97 17.90 16.60
CA ILE A 423 32.39 19.09 17.26
C ILE A 423 33.09 20.38 16.81
N GLU A 424 34.33 20.31 16.32
CA GLU A 424 35.08 21.48 15.86
C GLU A 424 34.38 22.20 14.69
N TYR A 425 33.68 21.45 13.84
CA TYR A 425 32.85 21.94 12.74
C TYR A 425 31.68 22.84 13.16
N ARG A 426 31.43 23.04 14.46
CA ARG A 426 30.44 24.03 14.97
C ARG A 426 30.76 25.49 14.60
N ASN A 427 32.02 25.76 14.24
CA ASN A 427 32.54 27.07 13.88
C ASN A 427 32.87 27.16 12.37
N ASP A 428 32.39 26.20 11.58
CA ASP A 428 32.58 26.20 10.12
C ASP A 428 31.92 27.42 9.46
N ARG A 429 32.32 27.71 8.21
CA ARG A 429 31.75 28.79 7.41
C ARG A 429 30.33 28.45 6.95
N ASP A 430 30.05 27.17 6.69
CA ASP A 430 28.75 26.73 6.17
C ASP A 430 27.74 26.51 7.31
N ARG A 431 26.56 27.16 7.19
CA ARG A 431 25.49 27.08 8.19
C ARG A 431 24.93 25.66 8.37
N ALA A 432 24.88 24.85 7.31
CA ALA A 432 24.35 23.50 7.36
C ALA A 432 25.30 22.58 8.16
N VAL A 433 26.60 22.71 7.95
CA VAL A 433 27.64 22.00 8.70
C VAL A 433 27.63 22.41 10.17
N VAL A 434 27.56 23.71 10.45
CA VAL A 434 27.44 24.25 11.81
C VAL A 434 26.21 23.71 12.53
N ALA A 435 25.05 23.66 11.86
CA ALA A 435 23.82 23.12 12.43
C ALA A 435 23.95 21.63 12.76
N ALA A 436 24.52 20.84 11.85
CA ALA A 436 24.75 19.40 12.04
C ALA A 436 25.71 19.14 13.23
N ALA A 437 26.85 19.82 13.29
CA ALA A 437 27.81 19.68 14.39
C ALA A 437 27.21 20.09 15.76
N ARG A 438 26.43 21.18 15.80
CA ARG A 438 25.72 21.61 17.03
C ARG A 438 24.66 20.60 17.46
N SER A 439 23.96 19.98 16.51
CA SER A 439 22.95 18.97 16.79
C SER A 439 23.55 17.67 17.35
N LEU A 440 24.76 17.30 16.90
CA LEU A 440 25.54 16.19 17.47
C LEU A 440 26.02 16.51 18.89
N LEU A 441 26.57 17.72 19.10
CA LEU A 441 26.96 18.20 20.43
C LEU A 441 25.78 18.16 21.42
N GLN A 442 24.61 18.63 20.99
CA GLN A 442 23.42 18.64 21.84
C GLN A 442 22.94 17.23 22.20
N LEU A 443 23.04 16.27 21.26
CA LEU A 443 22.71 14.88 21.52
C LEU A 443 23.58 14.30 22.65
N PHE A 444 24.91 14.49 22.57
CA PHE A 444 25.82 13.97 23.59
C PHE A 444 25.70 14.70 24.92
N ARG A 445 25.29 15.98 24.95
CA ARG A 445 24.92 16.67 26.21
C ARG A 445 23.70 16.06 26.89
N GLN A 446 22.80 15.42 26.15
CA GLN A 446 21.59 14.81 26.70
C GLN A 446 21.80 13.33 27.06
N ARG A 447 22.54 12.59 26.22
CA ARG A 447 22.68 11.14 26.34
C ARG A 447 23.95 10.70 27.07
N LEU A 448 25.07 11.36 26.82
CA LEU A 448 26.37 10.95 27.36
C LEU A 448 27.33 12.15 27.54
N PRO A 449 27.13 13.00 28.57
CA PRO A 449 27.95 14.20 28.77
C PRO A 449 29.40 13.91 29.13
N ALA A 450 29.67 12.72 29.70
CA ALA A 450 31.00 12.30 30.12
C ALA A 450 32.00 12.22 28.95
N LEU A 451 31.52 11.81 27.77
CA LEU A 451 32.33 11.68 26.55
C LEU A 451 32.76 13.04 25.98
N LEU A 452 32.04 14.12 26.32
CA LEU A 452 32.37 15.47 25.85
C LEU A 452 33.56 16.06 26.63
N PRO A 453 34.45 16.82 25.97
CA PRO A 453 35.47 17.59 26.68
C PRO A 453 34.84 18.63 27.60
N LYS A 454 35.50 18.93 28.73
CA LYS A 454 34.97 19.83 29.78
C LYS A 454 34.41 21.16 29.24
N LYS A 455 35.05 21.74 28.21
CA LYS A 455 34.64 23.00 27.56
C LYS A 455 33.25 22.94 26.94
N TYR A 456 32.79 21.76 26.53
CA TYR A 456 31.59 21.58 25.71
C TYR A 456 30.38 21.05 26.47
N ARG A 457 30.53 20.66 27.75
CA ARG A 457 29.46 20.07 28.56
C ARG A 457 28.30 21.04 28.83
N GLY A 458 28.53 22.35 28.88
CA GLY A 458 27.46 23.33 29.14
C GLY A 458 26.99 23.33 30.60
N LYS A 459 26.10 24.27 30.96
CA LYS A 459 25.55 24.41 32.31
C LYS A 459 24.30 23.52 32.44
N GLY A 460 24.25 22.63 33.42
CA GLY A 460 23.11 21.76 33.70
C GLY A 460 23.19 20.32 33.15
N CYS A 461 24.37 19.87 32.70
CA CYS A 461 24.55 18.44 32.39
C CYS A 461 24.70 17.63 33.68
N ASP A 462 23.90 16.58 33.80
CA ASP A 462 24.05 15.58 34.84
C ASP A 462 25.30 14.74 34.58
N LEU A 463 26.31 14.91 35.43
CA LEU A 463 27.57 14.16 35.36
C LEU A 463 27.49 12.81 36.07
N GLU A 464 26.43 12.59 36.86
CA GLU A 464 26.20 11.36 37.65
C GLU A 464 25.36 10.34 36.89
N ALA A 465 24.67 10.77 35.82
CA ALA A 465 23.99 9.87 34.89
C ALA A 465 24.99 8.91 34.23
N ALA A 466 25.05 7.68 34.74
CA ALA A 466 25.91 6.64 34.21
C ALA A 466 25.51 6.30 32.76
N PRO A 467 26.48 6.07 31.85
CA PRO A 467 26.18 5.59 30.50
C PRO A 467 25.35 4.31 30.58
N VAL A 468 24.26 4.26 29.82
CA VAL A 468 23.54 3.00 29.58
C VAL A 468 24.53 2.06 28.91
N GLN A 469 24.97 1.03 29.64
CA GLN A 469 25.89 0.03 29.11
C GLN A 469 25.21 -0.80 28.02
N TYR A 470 25.99 -1.31 27.08
CA TYR A 470 25.47 -2.22 26.06
C TYR A 470 24.79 -3.42 26.70
N GLY A 471 23.55 -3.70 26.31
CA GLY A 471 22.74 -4.79 26.87
C GLY A 471 22.10 -4.51 28.23
N ALA A 472 22.25 -3.30 28.78
CA ALA A 472 21.55 -2.91 30.01
C ALA A 472 20.04 -2.72 29.72
N LEU A 473 19.20 -3.60 30.28
CA LEU A 473 17.74 -3.46 30.18
C LEU A 473 17.28 -2.25 31.01
N GLN A 474 16.84 -1.19 30.33
CA GLN A 474 16.12 -0.09 30.95
C GLN A 474 14.72 -0.56 31.35
N VAL A 475 14.61 -1.19 32.52
CA VAL A 475 13.31 -1.52 33.12
C VAL A 475 12.76 -0.23 33.72
N SER A 476 11.66 0.29 33.15
CA SER A 476 10.97 1.45 33.72
C SER A 476 10.37 1.07 35.06
N THR A 477 11.02 1.47 36.15
CA THR A 477 10.51 1.26 37.52
C THR A 477 9.44 2.29 37.90
N SER A 478 9.35 3.41 37.18
CA SER A 478 8.36 4.46 37.39
C SER A 478 7.88 5.07 36.08
N VAL A 479 6.69 5.68 36.12
CA VAL A 479 6.16 6.45 34.98
C VAL A 479 6.82 7.84 34.99
N PRO A 480 7.43 8.29 33.87
CA PRO A 480 8.02 9.61 33.78
C PRO A 480 7.00 10.71 34.14
N GLY A 481 7.33 11.56 35.11
CA GLY A 481 6.47 12.65 35.58
C GLY A 481 5.68 12.36 36.86
N VAL A 482 5.76 11.14 37.42
CA VAL A 482 5.19 10.84 38.76
C VAL A 482 5.82 11.72 39.84
N GLU A 483 7.11 12.04 39.72
CA GLU A 483 7.81 12.95 40.63
C GLU A 483 7.28 14.39 40.55
N LEU A 484 6.81 14.83 39.38
CA LEU A 484 6.20 16.15 39.21
C LEU A 484 4.80 16.20 39.83
N LEU A 485 4.05 15.11 39.74
CA LEU A 485 2.77 14.97 40.46
C LEU A 485 3.00 14.98 41.97
N ALA A 486 3.97 14.22 42.49
CA ALA A 486 4.33 14.24 43.91
C ALA A 486 4.80 15.63 44.38
N ALA A 487 5.60 16.34 43.56
CA ALA A 487 6.03 17.71 43.84
C ALA A 487 4.86 18.71 43.79
N GLN A 488 3.91 18.52 42.88
CA GLN A 488 2.71 19.34 42.76
C GLN A 488 1.76 19.09 43.93
N GLU A 489 1.57 17.84 44.35
CA GLU A 489 0.81 17.45 45.54
C GLU A 489 1.43 18.05 46.80
N ALA A 490 2.76 17.95 46.97
CA ALA A 490 3.46 18.59 48.08
C ALA A 490 3.29 20.12 48.09
N ARG A 491 3.30 20.74 46.90
CA ARG A 491 3.08 22.20 46.75
C ARG A 491 1.63 22.61 47.02
N LEU A 492 0.66 21.76 46.68
CA LEU A 492 -0.76 21.94 47.00
C LEU A 492 -1.04 21.69 48.48
N ALA A 493 -0.33 20.75 49.11
CA ALA A 493 -0.37 20.49 50.56
C ALA A 493 0.12 21.71 51.33
N ALA A 494 1.28 22.26 50.93
CA ALA A 494 1.84 23.46 51.53
C ALA A 494 0.94 24.70 51.37
N ARG A 495 0.06 24.72 50.37
CA ARG A 495 -0.90 25.80 50.10
C ARG A 495 -2.29 25.53 50.67
N GLY A 496 -2.49 24.43 51.41
CA GLY A 496 -3.76 24.06 52.04
C GLY A 496 -4.88 23.71 51.05
N LYS A 497 -4.54 23.34 49.80
CA LYS A 497 -5.50 23.00 48.73
C LYS A 497 -5.38 21.53 48.31
N LEU A 498 -5.01 20.64 49.22
CA LEU A 498 -5.01 19.22 48.94
C LEU A 498 -6.47 18.74 48.92
N LEU A 499 -6.91 18.21 47.78
CA LEU A 499 -8.21 17.55 47.70
C LEU A 499 -8.12 16.24 48.52
N PRO A 500 -9.14 15.90 49.33
CA PRO A 500 -9.20 14.61 50.00
C PRO A 500 -9.14 13.50 48.94
N ARG A 501 -8.26 12.53 49.15
CA ARG A 501 -8.20 11.33 48.31
C ARG A 501 -9.36 10.44 48.72
N ASP A 502 -10.43 10.41 47.92
CA ASP A 502 -11.50 9.41 48.01
C ASP A 502 -10.87 8.06 47.63
N ASP A 503 -10.39 7.30 48.62
CA ASP A 503 -9.81 5.96 48.39
C ASP A 503 -10.90 4.88 48.14
N ASP A 504 -12.19 5.23 48.20
CA ASP A 504 -13.31 4.27 48.15
C ASP A 504 -14.29 4.50 46.98
N LYS A 505 -13.79 4.58 45.74
CA LYS A 505 -14.65 4.38 44.57
C LYS A 505 -14.19 3.17 43.80
N GLU A 506 -14.70 2.03 44.24
CA GLU A 506 -14.81 0.79 43.49
C GLU A 506 -15.43 1.11 42.12
N TRP A 507 -14.65 0.96 41.05
CA TRP A 507 -15.12 1.19 39.69
C TRP A 507 -16.01 0.02 39.28
N GLU A 508 -17.30 0.07 39.66
CA GLU A 508 -18.29 -0.83 39.12
C GLU A 508 -18.43 -0.57 37.60
N GLN A 509 -17.95 -1.52 36.80
CA GLN A 509 -18.18 -1.57 35.37
C GLN A 509 -19.66 -1.86 35.11
N GLY A 510 -20.45 -0.80 34.92
CA GLY A 510 -21.75 -0.87 34.26
C GLY A 510 -21.58 -1.06 32.76
N ILE A 511 -21.42 -2.31 32.31
CA ILE A 511 -21.71 -2.69 30.92
C ILE A 511 -23.24 -2.68 30.78
N GLY A 512 -23.78 -1.56 30.32
CA GLY A 512 -25.18 -1.35 30.01
C GLY A 512 -25.33 -0.83 28.59
N ASP A 513 -25.75 -1.73 27.71
CA ASP A 513 -26.15 -1.50 26.33
C ASP A 513 -27.26 -0.44 26.26
N SER A 514 -27.13 0.58 25.40
CA SER A 514 -28.26 1.40 24.96
C SER A 514 -27.98 2.00 23.59
N ASP A 515 -28.55 1.36 22.57
CA ASP A 515 -28.95 1.99 21.32
C ASP A 515 -29.82 3.23 21.59
N GLY A 516 -29.71 4.25 20.73
CA GLY A 516 -30.59 5.42 20.72
C GLY A 516 -30.06 6.58 19.89
N ASP A 517 -30.57 6.68 18.66
CA ASP A 517 -30.39 7.76 17.68
C ASP A 517 -30.39 9.19 18.25
N SER A 518 -29.53 10.05 17.68
CA SER A 518 -29.81 11.49 17.61
C SER A 518 -29.18 12.10 16.35
N ASP A 519 -30.02 12.31 15.35
CA ASP A 519 -29.83 13.36 14.34
C ASP A 519 -29.77 14.73 15.04
N GLY A 520 -28.94 15.64 14.52
CA GLY A 520 -28.75 16.98 15.10
C GLY A 520 -27.74 17.80 14.32
N ASP A 521 -28.20 18.28 13.16
CA ASP A 521 -27.59 19.29 12.29
C ASP A 521 -27.24 20.57 13.06
N SER A 522 -26.05 21.13 12.85
CA SER A 522 -25.75 22.52 13.19
C SER A 522 -24.61 23.05 12.33
N ASP A 523 -25.01 23.85 11.35
CA ASP A 523 -24.19 24.80 10.60
C ASP A 523 -23.40 25.72 11.54
N ASP A 524 -22.13 25.94 11.21
CA ASP A 524 -21.25 26.91 11.89
C ASP A 524 -20.86 28.00 10.88
N GLU A 525 -21.67 29.08 10.84
CA GLU A 525 -21.40 30.31 10.11
C GLU A 525 -20.35 31.16 10.84
N PHE A 526 -19.15 31.25 10.26
CA PHE A 526 -18.09 32.13 10.75
C PHE A 526 -18.26 33.54 10.16
N ALA A 527 -18.93 34.43 10.90
CA ALA A 527 -19.01 35.86 10.59
C ALA A 527 -17.78 36.60 11.13
N THR A 528 -16.89 37.05 10.25
CA THR A 528 -15.81 38.00 10.59
C THR A 528 -16.31 39.43 10.47
N GLY A 529 -16.60 40.06 11.61
CA GLY A 529 -16.89 41.49 11.71
C GLY A 529 -15.62 42.34 11.56
N ALA A 530 -15.68 43.28 10.62
CA ALA A 530 -14.68 44.32 10.39
C ALA A 530 -15.27 45.69 10.78
N GLU A 531 -14.61 46.37 11.70
CA GLU A 531 -14.58 47.83 11.89
C GLU A 531 -13.12 48.15 12.23
N GLY A 532 -12.40 49.12 11.65
CA GLY A 532 -12.82 50.38 11.07
C GLY A 532 -12.25 51.50 11.96
N GLY A 533 -11.00 51.90 11.73
CA GLY A 533 -10.32 52.96 12.50
C GLY A 533 -9.20 53.60 11.68
N ASP A 534 -9.56 54.72 11.07
CA ASP A 534 -8.82 55.60 10.16
C ASP A 534 -7.65 56.34 10.86
N LEU A 535 -6.59 56.70 10.11
CA LEU A 535 -5.75 57.89 10.35
C LEU A 535 -4.83 58.13 9.14
N ALA A 536 -5.22 59.12 8.35
CA ALA A 536 -4.47 59.72 7.26
C ALA A 536 -3.23 60.48 7.75
N ALA A 537 -2.14 60.43 6.97
CA ALA A 537 -1.07 61.42 7.00
C ALA A 537 -0.68 61.73 5.54
N GLY A 538 -0.93 62.98 5.12
CA GLY A 538 -0.72 63.48 3.78
C GLY A 538 0.74 63.84 3.50
N GLU A 539 1.11 63.65 2.24
CA GLU A 539 2.28 64.23 1.60
C GLU A 539 2.02 65.72 1.34
N GLY A 540 3.00 66.57 1.67
CA GLY A 540 3.04 67.97 1.29
C GLY A 540 4.21 68.21 0.35
N GLU A 541 3.90 68.67 -0.86
CA GLU A 541 4.81 69.44 -1.72
C GLU A 541 4.97 70.86 -1.14
N VAL A 542 6.21 71.34 -1.07
CA VAL A 542 6.54 72.78 -1.11
C VAL A 542 7.80 72.94 -1.95
N ASP A 543 7.64 73.58 -3.12
CA ASP A 543 8.69 74.24 -3.88
C ASP A 543 9.14 75.54 -3.17
N GLY A 544 10.42 75.89 -3.32
CA GLY A 544 10.88 77.29 -3.25
C GLY A 544 12.15 77.56 -2.44
N GLU A 545 13.33 77.34 -3.02
CA GLU A 545 14.34 78.36 -3.40
C GLU A 545 15.56 77.73 -4.09
#